data_AF-A0A9E5L666-F1
#
_entry.id   AF-A0A9E5L666-F1
#
_cell.length_a   1.000
_cell.length_b   1.000
_cell.length_c   1.000
_cell.angle_alpha   90.00
_cell.angle_beta   90.00
_cell.angle_gamma   90.00
#
_symmetry.space_group_name_H-M   'P 1'
#
loop_
_entity.id
_entity.type
_entity.pdbx_description
1 polymer ?
#
loop_
_entity_poly.entity_id
_entity_poly.type
_entity_poly.pdbx_seq_one_letter_code
_entity_poly.pdbx_strand_id
1 'polypeptide(L)'
;SYALANSISALIEVRGVHLGRTSFKRRIKTTYLTGLSFLKTTFTNFDLVKKTLKDAQSIDQKLSVISTKNIYKDTIEVIDMNDYSILNLPITVRDAKGAKTTLEREKPEAYLLSSEMDFLVEKIKTLGLQVETLSKNTSFTVEAYKVTEYSRDETTYEKMNLQTVKTEISSKEILFPKGSFKINTNQKNVRLLFEVLEPEMPNSFVSFGVLKTALNQEIPIYRLFQIKQ
;
A
#
# COMPACT_ATOMS: atom_id res chain seq x y z
N SER A 1 0.06 5.33 -4.20
CA SER A 1 -0.85 4.54 -5.05
C SER A 1 -2.23 5.19 -5.07
N TYR A 2 -2.76 5.58 -6.24
CA TYR A 2 -4.10 6.18 -6.35
C TYR A 2 -5.22 5.22 -5.93
N ALA A 3 -5.05 3.92 -6.15
CA ALA A 3 -6.03 2.90 -5.76
C ALA A 3 -6.30 2.88 -4.25
N LEU A 4 -5.26 3.07 -3.42
CA LEU A 4 -5.38 3.13 -1.96
C LEU A 4 -6.16 4.37 -1.47
N ALA A 5 -6.36 5.38 -2.31
CA ALA A 5 -7.16 6.57 -2.01
C ALA A 5 -8.67 6.39 -2.30
N ASN A 6 -9.15 5.13 -2.34
CA ASN A 6 -10.50 4.73 -2.77
C ASN A 6 -10.86 5.29 -4.14
N SER A 7 -10.03 4.98 -5.12
CA SER A 7 -10.27 5.34 -6.52
C SER A 7 -10.07 4.13 -7.42
N ILE A 8 -10.70 4.17 -8.60
CA ILE A 8 -10.37 3.25 -9.68
C ILE A 8 -9.24 3.88 -10.47
N SER A 9 -8.11 3.19 -10.54
CA SER A 9 -6.94 3.62 -11.30
C SER A 9 -6.56 2.56 -12.31
N ALA A 10 -6.16 2.98 -13.51
CA ALA A 10 -5.60 2.12 -14.54
C ALA A 10 -4.20 2.62 -14.92
N LEU A 11 -3.26 1.70 -15.06
CA LEU A 11 -1.95 1.94 -15.66
C LEU A 11 -1.97 1.30 -17.04
N ILE A 12 -1.77 2.12 -18.08
CA ILE A 12 -1.80 1.67 -19.48
C ILE A 12 -0.44 1.96 -20.09
N GLU A 13 0.29 0.89 -20.40
CA GLU A 13 1.57 0.98 -21.07
C GLU A 13 1.43 0.65 -22.55
N VAL A 14 1.90 1.55 -23.40
CA VAL A 14 2.01 1.31 -24.84
C VAL A 14 3.48 1.13 -25.18
N ARG A 15 3.82 0.00 -25.82
CA ARG A 15 5.20 -0.33 -26.18
C ARG A 15 5.89 0.82 -26.89
N GLY A 16 6.96 1.34 -26.30
CA GLY A 16 7.74 2.46 -26.84
C GLY A 16 9.25 2.34 -26.66
N VAL A 17 9.73 1.48 -25.75
CA VAL A 17 11.15 1.28 -25.49
C VAL A 17 11.82 0.64 -26.70
N HIS A 18 13.00 1.14 -27.08
CA HIS A 18 13.78 0.72 -28.25
C HIS A 18 13.08 0.91 -29.62
N LEU A 19 12.00 1.68 -29.70
CA LEU A 19 11.28 1.96 -30.96
C LEU A 19 11.54 3.35 -31.53
N GLY A 20 12.29 4.23 -30.84
CA GLY A 20 12.56 5.60 -31.29
C GLY A 20 11.28 6.34 -31.70
N ARG A 21 11.24 6.87 -32.94
CA ARG A 21 10.06 7.51 -33.55
C ARG A 21 9.19 6.57 -34.39
N THR A 22 9.56 5.30 -34.51
CA THR A 22 8.79 4.33 -35.26
C THR A 22 7.39 4.20 -34.68
N SER A 23 6.39 4.10 -35.56
CA SER A 23 4.98 3.95 -35.19
C SER A 23 4.46 5.02 -34.20
N PHE A 24 5.06 6.23 -34.18
CA PHE A 24 4.68 7.29 -33.23
C PHE A 24 3.19 7.66 -33.33
N LYS A 25 2.68 7.86 -34.56
CA LYS A 25 1.25 8.11 -34.81
C LYS A 25 0.35 7.00 -34.25
N ARG A 26 0.74 5.73 -34.45
CA ARG A 26 0.01 4.58 -33.90
C ARG A 26 0.00 4.63 -32.38
N ARG A 27 1.14 4.85 -31.72
CA ARG A 27 1.23 4.91 -30.25
C ARG A 27 0.36 6.02 -29.67
N ILE A 28 0.45 7.23 -30.23
CA ILE A 28 -0.42 8.35 -29.82
C ILE A 28 -1.89 7.98 -30.00
N LYS A 29 -2.26 7.45 -31.17
CA LYS A 29 -3.66 7.10 -31.46
C LYS A 29 -4.15 6.00 -30.52
N THR A 30 -3.35 4.98 -30.23
CA THR A 30 -3.67 3.91 -29.29
C THR A 30 -3.88 4.48 -27.89
N THR A 31 -2.92 5.23 -27.34
CA THR A 31 -3.06 5.84 -26.00
C THR A 31 -4.30 6.73 -25.92
N TYR A 32 -4.55 7.57 -26.93
CA TYR A 32 -5.74 8.41 -27.01
C TYR A 32 -7.03 7.58 -26.99
N LEU A 33 -7.13 6.56 -27.85
CA LEU A 33 -8.32 5.73 -27.94
C LEU A 33 -8.56 4.92 -26.66
N THR A 34 -7.50 4.38 -26.04
CA THR A 34 -7.62 3.64 -24.78
C THR A 34 -8.06 4.57 -23.64
N GLY A 35 -7.47 5.77 -23.53
CA GLY A 35 -7.87 6.76 -22.54
C GLY A 35 -9.32 7.21 -22.73
N LEU A 36 -9.73 7.50 -23.98
CA LEU A 36 -11.12 7.86 -24.30
C LEU A 36 -12.09 6.71 -24.00
N SER A 37 -11.70 5.48 -24.33
CA SER A 37 -12.51 4.29 -24.04
C SER A 37 -12.69 4.09 -22.54
N PHE A 38 -11.61 4.25 -21.75
CA PHE A 38 -11.66 4.18 -20.30
C PHE A 38 -12.63 5.23 -19.74
N LEU A 39 -12.49 6.51 -20.14
CA LEU A 39 -13.37 7.59 -19.68
C LEU A 39 -14.84 7.36 -20.06
N LYS A 40 -15.10 6.97 -21.32
CA LYS A 40 -16.46 6.67 -21.79
C LYS A 40 -17.06 5.51 -21.01
N THR A 41 -16.30 4.43 -20.82
CA THR A 41 -16.76 3.24 -20.09
C THR A 41 -17.06 3.57 -18.64
N THR A 42 -16.18 4.33 -17.96
CA THR A 42 -16.41 4.80 -16.58
C THR A 42 -17.65 5.69 -16.49
N PHE A 43 -17.85 6.60 -17.44
CA PHE A 43 -19.02 7.48 -17.47
C PHE A 43 -20.33 6.70 -17.69
N THR A 44 -20.35 5.80 -18.69
CA THR A 44 -21.52 4.95 -18.98
C THR A 44 -21.87 4.03 -17.80
N ASN A 45 -20.88 3.60 -17.01
CA ASN A 45 -21.06 2.71 -15.86
C ASN A 45 -20.95 3.46 -14.52
N PHE A 46 -21.38 4.73 -14.46
CA PHE A 46 -21.20 5.59 -13.29
C PHE A 46 -21.73 4.97 -11.99
N ASP A 47 -22.95 4.42 -12.00
CA ASP A 47 -23.57 3.84 -10.81
C ASP A 47 -22.83 2.61 -10.31
N LEU A 48 -22.37 1.76 -11.23
CA LEU A 48 -21.54 0.60 -10.89
C LEU A 48 -20.25 1.05 -10.19
N VAL A 49 -19.55 2.03 -10.76
CA VAL A 49 -18.31 2.57 -10.18
C VAL A 49 -18.57 3.15 -8.78
N LYS A 50 -19.62 3.95 -8.62
CA LYS A 50 -19.98 4.54 -7.32
C LYS A 50 -20.33 3.48 -6.29
N LYS A 51 -21.12 2.47 -6.68
CA LYS A 51 -21.48 1.35 -5.82
C LYS A 51 -20.24 0.56 -5.40
N THR A 52 -19.38 0.16 -6.33
CA THR A 52 -18.14 -0.57 -6.02
C THR A 52 -17.24 0.20 -5.06
N LEU A 53 -17.09 1.52 -5.23
CA LEU A 53 -16.30 2.34 -4.32
C LEU A 53 -16.92 2.43 -2.91
N LYS A 54 -18.24 2.46 -2.81
CA LYS A 54 -18.96 2.46 -1.53
C LYS A 54 -18.81 1.11 -0.82
N ASP A 55 -19.04 0.02 -1.56
CA ASP A 55 -18.95 -1.35 -1.03
C ASP A 55 -17.53 -1.64 -0.53
N ALA A 56 -16.50 -1.18 -1.25
CA ALA A 56 -15.11 -1.31 -0.84
C ALA A 56 -14.74 -0.52 0.43
N GLN A 57 -15.50 0.51 0.80
CA GLN A 57 -15.28 1.27 2.04
C GLN A 57 -15.98 0.65 3.25
N SER A 58 -17.12 -0.03 3.04
CA SER A 58 -17.94 -0.61 4.11
C SER A 58 -17.41 -1.91 4.70
N ILE A 59 -16.36 -2.49 4.13
CA ILE A 59 -15.87 -3.78 4.56
C ILE A 59 -14.93 -3.60 5.76
N ASP A 60 -15.39 -4.03 6.93
CA ASP A 60 -14.60 -4.19 8.13
C ASP A 60 -13.72 -5.45 8.00
N GLN A 61 -12.60 -5.30 7.30
CA GLN A 61 -11.66 -6.38 7.03
C GLN A 61 -10.41 -6.22 7.91
N LYS A 62 -9.88 -7.37 8.33
CA LYS A 62 -8.51 -7.46 8.84
C LYS A 62 -7.53 -6.92 7.79
N LEU A 63 -6.46 -6.30 8.28
CA LEU A 63 -5.38 -5.81 7.47
C LEU A 63 -4.54 -6.99 6.98
N SER A 64 -4.47 -7.18 5.67
CA SER A 64 -3.50 -8.08 5.06
C SER A 64 -2.17 -7.33 4.93
N VAL A 65 -1.21 -7.66 5.80
CA VAL A 65 0.08 -6.97 5.88
C VAL A 65 1.10 -7.59 4.94
N ILE A 66 1.19 -8.92 4.95
CA ILE A 66 2.06 -9.68 4.04
C ILE A 66 1.19 -10.67 3.29
N SER A 67 1.34 -10.69 1.96
CA SER A 67 0.66 -11.63 1.08
C SER A 67 1.66 -12.29 0.13
N THR A 68 1.47 -13.58 -0.10
CA THR A 68 2.25 -14.34 -1.09
C THR A 68 1.38 -14.66 -2.30
N LYS A 69 1.95 -14.44 -3.50
CA LYS A 69 1.28 -14.76 -4.76
C LYS A 69 1.29 -16.26 -4.99
N ASN A 70 0.22 -16.78 -5.59
CA ASN A 70 0.23 -18.16 -6.06
C ASN A 70 1.15 -18.28 -7.29
N ILE A 71 2.00 -19.30 -7.33
CA ILE A 71 2.95 -19.51 -8.43
C ILE A 71 2.63 -20.87 -9.07
N TYR A 72 2.34 -20.87 -10.36
CA TYR A 72 2.04 -22.09 -11.11
C TYR A 72 2.57 -22.00 -12.55
N LYS A 73 2.60 -23.15 -13.23
CA LYS A 73 2.95 -23.24 -14.66
C LYS A 73 1.69 -23.17 -15.50
N ASP A 74 1.76 -22.40 -16.58
CA ASP A 74 0.68 -22.24 -17.54
C ASP A 74 1.26 -22.08 -18.94
N THR A 75 0.41 -21.99 -19.96
CA THR A 75 0.81 -21.74 -21.35
C THR A 75 0.18 -20.46 -21.89
N ILE A 76 0.93 -19.70 -22.68
CA ILE A 76 0.39 -18.61 -23.49
C ILE A 76 0.49 -18.96 -24.96
N GLU A 77 -0.58 -18.66 -25.70
CA GLU A 77 -0.57 -18.71 -27.16
C GLU A 77 0.24 -17.53 -27.71
N VAL A 78 1.24 -17.84 -28.51
CA VAL A 78 2.04 -16.87 -29.25
C VAL A 78 2.11 -17.25 -30.72
N ILE A 79 2.56 -16.32 -31.54
CA ILE A 79 2.76 -16.54 -32.97
C ILE A 79 4.27 -16.70 -33.21
N ASP A 80 4.69 -17.79 -33.85
CA ASP A 80 6.06 -17.95 -34.34
C ASP A 80 6.31 -16.94 -35.47
N MET A 81 7.43 -16.21 -35.41
CA MET A 81 7.75 -15.22 -36.44
C MET A 81 8.31 -15.83 -37.73
N ASN A 82 8.73 -17.10 -37.72
CA ASN A 82 9.33 -17.76 -38.87
C ASN A 82 8.25 -18.30 -39.82
N ASP A 83 7.24 -18.96 -39.28
CA ASP A 83 6.20 -19.64 -40.05
C ASP A 83 4.76 -19.18 -39.73
N TYR A 84 4.60 -18.20 -38.83
CA TYR A 84 3.30 -17.66 -38.40
C TYR A 84 2.38 -18.68 -37.74
N SER A 85 2.89 -19.84 -37.32
CA SER A 85 2.13 -20.84 -36.58
C SER A 85 1.84 -20.39 -35.14
N ILE A 86 0.79 -20.96 -34.53
CA ILE A 86 0.47 -20.74 -33.13
C ILE A 86 1.30 -21.72 -32.28
N LEU A 87 2.05 -21.17 -31.32
CA LEU A 87 2.84 -21.92 -30.35
C LEU A 87 2.28 -21.71 -28.95
N ASN A 88 2.29 -22.78 -28.14
CA ASN A 88 1.99 -22.70 -26.71
C ASN A 88 3.29 -22.62 -25.92
N LEU A 89 3.65 -21.42 -25.47
CA LEU A 89 4.86 -21.23 -24.68
C LEU A 89 4.58 -21.46 -23.19
N PRO A 90 5.33 -22.35 -22.52
CA PRO A 90 5.20 -22.53 -21.08
C PRO A 90 5.74 -21.30 -20.36
N ILE A 91 4.96 -20.78 -19.43
CA ILE A 91 5.32 -19.65 -18.58
C ILE A 91 5.15 -20.00 -17.10
N THR A 92 5.85 -19.26 -16.26
CA THR A 92 5.59 -19.24 -14.82
C THR A 92 4.67 -18.07 -14.52
N VAL A 93 3.43 -18.36 -14.11
CA VAL A 93 2.46 -17.35 -13.70
C VAL A 93 2.66 -17.04 -12.22
N ARG A 94 2.72 -15.75 -11.89
CA ARG A 94 2.71 -15.24 -10.50
C ARG A 94 1.38 -14.52 -10.28
N ASP A 95 0.36 -15.29 -9.92
CA ASP A 95 -1.01 -14.80 -9.84
C ASP A 95 -1.23 -13.96 -8.57
N ALA A 96 -1.48 -12.67 -8.79
CA ALA A 96 -1.82 -11.72 -7.73
C ALA A 96 -3.30 -11.81 -7.31
N LYS A 97 -4.19 -12.31 -8.17
CA LYS A 97 -5.61 -12.47 -7.85
C LYS A 97 -5.83 -13.60 -6.84
N GLY A 98 -5.06 -14.68 -6.97
CA GLY A 98 -5.02 -15.79 -6.02
C GLY A 98 -4.03 -15.62 -4.86
N ALA A 99 -3.58 -14.40 -4.56
CA ALA A 99 -2.67 -14.16 -3.44
C ALA A 99 -3.32 -14.54 -2.10
N LYS A 100 -2.53 -15.15 -1.21
CA LYS A 100 -2.96 -15.53 0.13
C LYS A 100 -2.23 -14.69 1.17
N THR A 101 -2.98 -14.17 2.14
CA THR A 101 -2.39 -13.45 3.26
C THR A 101 -1.61 -14.41 4.15
N THR A 102 -0.37 -14.04 4.48
CA THR A 102 0.49 -14.77 5.43
C THR A 102 0.62 -14.05 6.76
N LEU A 103 0.39 -12.73 6.79
CA LEU A 103 0.31 -11.94 8.03
C LEU A 103 -0.95 -11.07 7.99
N GLU A 104 -1.88 -11.37 8.90
CA GLU A 104 -3.08 -10.57 9.13
C GLU A 104 -2.96 -9.81 10.45
N ARG A 105 -3.52 -8.60 10.49
CA ARG A 105 -3.67 -7.81 11.71
C ARG A 105 -5.07 -7.26 11.84
N GLU A 106 -5.56 -7.15 13.06
CA GLU A 106 -6.80 -6.42 13.33
C GLU A 106 -6.61 -4.94 13.02
N LYS A 107 -7.68 -4.29 12.53
CA LYS A 107 -7.70 -2.86 12.29
C LYS A 107 -7.72 -2.11 13.64
N PRO A 108 -6.75 -1.22 13.92
CA PRO A 108 -6.80 -0.41 15.13
C PRO A 108 -7.86 0.70 15.00
N GLU A 109 -8.29 1.27 16.12
CA GLU A 109 -9.16 2.45 16.14
C GLU A 109 -8.40 3.71 15.70
N ALA A 110 -7.14 3.83 16.12
CA ALA A 110 -6.27 4.93 15.76
C ALA A 110 -4.80 4.51 15.79
N TYR A 111 -3.95 5.29 15.12
CA TYR A 111 -2.51 5.28 15.37
C TYR A 111 -2.13 6.51 16.21
N LEU A 112 -1.18 6.32 17.12
CA LEU A 112 -0.61 7.36 17.97
C LEU A 112 0.87 7.54 17.60
N LEU A 113 1.28 8.79 17.41
CA LEU A 113 2.66 9.20 17.16
C LEU A 113 3.06 10.27 18.18
N SER A 114 4.29 10.23 18.68
CA SER A 114 4.80 11.27 19.59
C SER A 114 4.96 12.60 18.85
N SER A 115 5.09 13.70 19.61
CA SER A 115 5.33 15.04 19.04
C SER A 115 6.62 15.14 18.22
N GLU A 116 7.59 14.25 18.44
CA GLU A 116 8.86 14.19 17.70
C GLU A 116 8.68 13.67 16.26
N MET A 117 7.55 13.04 15.96
CA MET A 117 7.24 12.43 14.66
C MET A 117 6.52 13.39 13.71
N ASP A 118 6.64 14.70 13.90
CA ASP A 118 6.00 15.73 13.07
C ASP A 118 6.33 15.55 11.57
N PHE A 119 7.56 15.13 11.25
CA PHE A 119 7.97 14.86 9.87
C PHE A 119 7.20 13.72 9.19
N LEU A 120 6.72 12.72 9.95
CA LEU A 120 5.83 11.67 9.44
C LEU A 120 4.41 12.21 9.28
N VAL A 121 3.98 13.02 10.24
CA VAL A 121 2.64 13.64 10.24
C VAL A 121 2.44 14.55 9.03
N GLU A 122 3.43 15.34 8.64
CA GLU A 122 3.35 16.19 7.44
C GLU A 122 3.19 15.36 6.16
N LYS A 123 3.84 14.19 6.08
CA LYS A 123 3.66 13.25 4.96
C LYS A 123 2.27 12.61 4.98
N ILE A 124 1.78 12.22 6.16
CA ILE A 124 0.43 11.68 6.36
C ILE A 124 -0.63 12.71 5.93
N LYS A 125 -0.48 13.98 6.31
CA LYS A 125 -1.36 15.07 5.88
C LYS A 125 -1.32 15.27 4.36
N THR A 126 -0.14 15.18 3.74
CA THR A 126 0.02 15.24 2.28
C THR A 126 -0.75 14.12 1.55
N LEU A 127 -0.92 12.96 2.19
CA LEU A 127 -1.74 11.84 1.69
C LEU A 127 -3.26 12.07 1.88
N GLY A 128 -3.67 13.23 2.40
CA GLY A 128 -5.06 13.59 2.61
C GLY A 128 -5.69 12.92 3.83
N LEU A 129 -4.88 12.50 4.80
CA LEU A 129 -5.34 11.95 6.09
C LEU A 129 -5.50 13.08 7.12
N GLN A 130 -6.57 13.00 7.89
CA GLN A 130 -6.82 13.89 9.02
C GLN A 130 -6.05 13.42 10.24
N VAL A 131 -5.39 14.37 10.91
CA VAL A 131 -4.56 14.13 12.08
C VAL A 131 -5.03 15.05 13.20
N GLU A 132 -5.32 14.47 14.36
CA GLU A 132 -5.67 15.19 15.59
C GLU A 132 -4.41 15.41 16.42
N THR A 133 -4.24 16.60 16.98
CA THR A 133 -3.16 16.89 17.95
C THR A 133 -3.72 16.89 19.36
N LEU A 134 -3.11 16.13 20.26
CA LEU A 134 -3.53 16.04 21.65
C LEU A 134 -3.34 17.37 22.38
N SER A 135 -4.41 17.85 23.01
CA SER A 135 -4.44 19.14 23.72
C SER A 135 -3.84 19.07 25.13
N LYS A 136 -3.66 17.86 25.68
CA LYS A 136 -3.12 17.59 27.02
C LYS A 136 -2.37 16.25 27.05
N ASN A 137 -1.54 16.08 28.07
CA ASN A 137 -0.89 14.80 28.33
C ASN A 137 -1.96 13.73 28.59
N THR A 138 -1.88 12.61 27.88
CA THR A 138 -2.89 11.55 27.94
C THR A 138 -2.21 10.19 27.91
N SER A 139 -2.54 9.32 28.86
CA SER A 139 -2.08 7.92 28.86
C SER A 139 -3.01 7.07 28.01
N PHE A 140 -2.42 6.19 27.21
CA PHE A 140 -3.14 5.20 26.42
C PHE A 140 -2.50 3.83 26.60
N THR A 141 -3.33 2.79 26.70
CA THR A 141 -2.91 1.41 26.49
C THR A 141 -2.85 1.14 24.99
N VAL A 142 -1.66 0.88 24.47
CA VAL A 142 -1.39 0.74 23.04
C VAL A 142 -0.66 -0.54 22.73
N GLU A 143 -0.80 -0.99 21.49
CA GLU A 143 0.08 -1.98 20.90
C GLU A 143 1.32 -1.29 20.32
N ALA A 144 2.51 -1.78 20.71
CA ALA A 144 3.80 -1.32 20.22
C ALA A 144 4.49 -2.41 19.41
N TYR A 145 5.20 -2.02 18.35
CA TYR A 145 5.97 -2.95 17.53
C TYR A 145 7.41 -3.03 18.02
N LYS A 146 7.89 -4.26 18.27
CA LYS A 146 9.30 -4.55 18.51
C LYS A 146 9.86 -5.32 17.33
N VAL A 147 10.96 -4.82 16.74
CA VAL A 147 11.63 -5.47 15.61
C VAL A 147 12.36 -6.72 16.08
N THR A 148 11.99 -7.87 15.53
CA THR A 148 12.58 -9.19 15.84
C THR A 148 13.45 -9.72 14.71
N GLU A 149 13.23 -9.28 13.48
CA GLU A 149 14.13 -9.50 12.35
C GLU A 149 14.31 -8.20 11.58
N TYR A 150 15.52 -7.96 11.06
CA TYR A 150 15.87 -6.76 10.32
C TYR A 150 16.88 -7.09 9.23
N SER A 151 16.61 -6.62 8.01
CA SER A 151 17.59 -6.58 6.92
C SER A 151 17.46 -5.27 6.15
N ARG A 152 18.53 -4.89 5.46
CA ARG A 152 18.58 -3.69 4.62
C ARG A 152 19.29 -4.02 3.32
N ASP A 153 18.69 -3.64 2.21
CA ASP A 153 19.25 -3.90 0.89
C ASP A 153 20.52 -3.09 0.68
N GLU A 154 21.56 -3.71 0.13
CA GLU A 154 22.81 -3.03 -0.22
C GLU A 154 22.64 -2.15 -1.46
N THR A 155 21.77 -2.58 -2.38
CA THR A 155 21.45 -1.86 -3.60
C THR A 155 20.26 -0.93 -3.39
N THR A 156 20.24 0.17 -4.14
CA THR A 156 19.15 1.15 -4.05
C THR A 156 18.01 0.80 -5.00
N TYR A 157 16.79 0.82 -4.49
CA TYR A 157 15.56 0.90 -5.27
C TYR A 157 14.98 2.31 -5.13
N GLU A 158 14.71 2.98 -6.25
CA GLU A 158 14.23 4.38 -6.25
C GLU A 158 15.08 5.33 -5.37
N LYS A 159 16.41 5.14 -5.38
CA LYS A 159 17.40 5.87 -4.56
C LYS A 159 17.36 5.57 -3.05
N MET A 160 16.55 4.61 -2.61
CA MET A 160 16.45 4.17 -1.22
C MET A 160 17.01 2.76 -1.07
N ASN A 161 17.75 2.51 0.00
CA ASN A 161 18.04 1.14 0.42
C ASN A 161 16.86 0.66 1.27
N LEU A 162 16.07 -0.26 0.72
CA LEU A 162 14.87 -0.74 1.40
C LEU A 162 15.24 -1.52 2.67
N GLN A 163 14.38 -1.43 3.67
CA GLN A 163 14.47 -2.21 4.90
C GLN A 163 13.38 -3.27 4.90
N THR A 164 13.72 -4.49 5.31
CA THR A 164 12.73 -5.53 5.61
C THR A 164 12.78 -5.80 7.09
N VAL A 165 11.60 -5.82 7.73
CA VAL A 165 11.48 -6.10 9.15
C VAL A 165 10.46 -7.20 9.40
N LYS A 166 10.60 -7.91 10.52
CA LYS A 166 9.47 -8.58 11.18
C LYS A 166 9.32 -7.99 12.57
N THR A 167 8.08 -7.86 13.02
CA THR A 167 7.79 -7.31 14.34
C THR A 167 6.91 -8.23 15.16
N GLU A 168 7.15 -8.19 16.47
CA GLU A 168 6.22 -8.67 17.48
C GLU A 168 5.46 -7.49 18.08
N ILE A 169 4.21 -7.73 18.44
CA ILE A 169 3.35 -6.73 19.06
C ILE A 169 3.25 -7.03 20.55
N SER A 170 3.42 -6.00 21.38
CA SER A 170 3.13 -6.07 22.82
C SER A 170 2.24 -4.91 23.26
N SER A 171 1.38 -5.17 24.23
CA SER A 171 0.53 -4.14 24.83
C SER A 171 1.29 -3.45 25.97
N LYS A 172 1.24 -2.12 26.01
CA LYS A 172 1.79 -1.33 27.11
C LYS A 172 1.08 0.01 27.27
N GLU A 173 1.14 0.55 28.49
CA GLU A 173 0.66 1.90 28.76
C GLU A 173 1.77 2.92 28.44
N ILE A 174 1.43 3.97 27.68
CA ILE A 174 2.34 5.05 27.33
C ILE A 174 1.65 6.39 27.62
N LEU A 175 2.38 7.29 28.28
CA LEU A 175 1.98 8.69 28.42
C LEU A 175 2.41 9.47 27.18
N PHE A 176 1.44 9.96 26.41
CA PHE A 176 1.70 10.85 25.28
C PHE A 176 1.61 12.31 25.75
N PRO A 177 2.67 13.12 25.59
CA PRO A 177 2.62 14.54 25.95
C PRO A 177 1.67 15.31 25.03
N LYS A 178 1.18 16.46 25.52
CA LYS A 178 0.51 17.47 24.70
C LYS A 178 1.33 17.75 23.44
N GLY A 179 0.67 17.82 22.28
CA GLY A 179 1.33 17.98 20.99
C GLY A 179 1.60 16.65 20.27
N SER A 180 1.42 15.50 20.91
CA SER A 180 1.41 14.21 20.23
C SER A 180 0.21 14.10 19.28
N PHE A 181 0.27 13.14 18.36
CA PHE A 181 -0.69 13.02 17.27
C PHE A 181 -1.50 11.74 17.37
N LYS A 182 -2.82 11.85 17.14
CA LYS A 182 -3.77 10.75 17.03
C LYS A 182 -4.38 10.75 15.63
N ILE A 183 -4.28 9.63 14.93
CA ILE A 183 -4.80 9.47 13.57
C ILE A 183 -5.87 8.38 13.59
N ASN A 184 -7.13 8.78 13.62
CA ASN A 184 -8.26 7.85 13.65
C ASN A 184 -8.36 7.05 12.33
N THR A 185 -8.74 5.77 12.41
CA THR A 185 -8.87 4.90 11.23
C THR A 185 -10.24 4.98 10.57
N ASN A 186 -11.21 5.67 11.20
CA ASN A 186 -12.53 5.94 10.62
C ASN A 186 -12.51 7.17 9.69
N GLN A 187 -11.76 7.07 8.60
CA GLN A 187 -11.69 8.12 7.59
C GLN A 187 -11.46 7.52 6.20
N LYS A 188 -11.82 8.29 5.16
CA LYS A 188 -11.80 7.83 3.77
C LYS A 188 -10.44 7.20 3.39
N ASN A 189 -9.35 7.94 3.53
CA ASN A 189 -8.04 7.52 3.01
C ASN A 189 -7.27 6.53 3.90
N VAL A 190 -7.93 5.85 4.84
CA VAL A 190 -7.28 5.00 5.85
C VAL A 190 -6.39 3.89 5.27
N ARG A 191 -6.69 3.36 4.08
CA ARG A 191 -5.84 2.33 3.43
C ARG A 191 -4.41 2.84 3.17
N LEU A 192 -4.24 4.13 2.89
CA LEU A 192 -2.91 4.75 2.80
C LEU A 192 -2.21 4.80 4.15
N LEU A 193 -2.96 5.02 5.24
CA LEU A 193 -2.42 5.03 6.59
C LEU A 193 -1.86 3.65 6.97
N PHE A 194 -2.60 2.58 6.68
CA PHE A 194 -2.15 1.21 6.92
C PHE A 194 -0.89 0.88 6.12
N GLU A 195 -0.87 1.25 4.83
CA GLU A 195 0.29 1.04 3.96
C GLU A 195 1.56 1.72 4.52
N VAL A 196 1.44 2.96 5.03
CA VAL A 196 2.63 3.71 5.47
C VAL A 196 3.04 3.43 6.91
N LEU A 197 2.12 3.02 7.79
CA LEU A 197 2.37 2.84 9.23
C LEU A 197 2.56 1.40 9.69
N GLU A 198 2.02 0.40 8.99
CA GLU A 198 2.29 -1.01 9.34
C GLU A 198 3.72 -1.38 8.88
N PRO A 199 4.65 -1.73 9.80
CA PRO A 199 6.08 -1.80 9.49
C PRO A 199 6.48 -2.74 8.35
N GLU A 200 5.77 -3.86 8.21
CA GLU A 200 6.04 -4.90 7.22
C GLU A 200 5.36 -4.65 5.86
N MET A 201 4.57 -3.59 5.72
CA MET A 201 3.99 -3.24 4.42
C MET A 201 5.10 -2.81 3.45
N PRO A 202 5.05 -3.23 2.17
CA PRO A 202 6.12 -2.95 1.21
C PRO A 202 6.43 -1.46 1.02
N ASN A 203 5.43 -0.58 1.14
CA ASN A 203 5.61 0.87 1.02
C ASN A 203 5.52 1.62 2.36
N SER A 204 5.78 0.91 3.47
CA SER A 204 5.78 1.54 4.79
C SER A 204 6.90 2.57 4.93
N PHE A 205 6.74 3.52 5.86
CA PHE A 205 7.80 4.44 6.21
C PHE A 205 9.05 3.71 6.69
N VAL A 206 8.89 2.54 7.31
CA VAL A 206 10.00 1.67 7.71
C VAL A 206 10.66 1.06 6.48
N SER A 207 9.90 0.43 5.59
CA SER A 207 10.44 -0.24 4.40
C SER A 207 11.17 0.69 3.45
N PHE A 208 10.67 1.90 3.24
CA PHE A 208 11.37 2.91 2.44
C PHE A 208 12.42 3.72 3.22
N GLY A 209 12.63 3.44 4.51
CA GLY A 209 13.63 4.13 5.34
C GLY A 209 13.39 5.62 5.56
N VAL A 210 12.13 6.04 5.45
CA VAL A 210 11.66 7.33 5.96
C VAL A 210 11.75 7.33 7.49
N LEU A 211 11.36 6.21 8.12
CA LEU A 211 11.60 5.91 9.52
C LEU A 211 12.66 4.80 9.60
N LYS A 212 13.83 5.12 10.15
CA LYS A 212 14.91 4.14 10.32
C LYS A 212 14.68 3.33 11.59
N THR A 213 15.03 2.06 11.55
CA THR A 213 14.96 1.16 12.72
C THR A 213 16.13 0.18 12.69
N ALA A 214 16.22 -0.70 13.67
CA ALA A 214 17.20 -1.76 13.75
C ALA A 214 16.64 -2.96 14.54
N LEU A 215 17.37 -4.07 14.52
CA LEU A 215 17.04 -5.26 15.31
C LEU A 215 16.86 -4.89 16.80
N ASN A 216 15.83 -5.45 17.44
CA ASN A 216 15.46 -5.21 18.84
C ASN A 216 14.98 -3.79 19.18
N GLN A 217 14.84 -2.90 18.21
CA GLN A 217 14.27 -1.57 18.45
C GLN A 217 12.75 -1.60 18.48
N GLU A 218 12.19 -0.70 19.28
CA GLU A 218 10.77 -0.37 19.23
C GLU A 218 10.54 0.69 18.17
N ILE A 219 9.51 0.51 17.35
CA ILE A 219 9.11 1.48 16.33
C ILE A 219 8.17 2.50 17.01
N PRO A 220 8.43 3.82 16.90
CA PRO A 220 7.61 4.87 17.52
C PRO A 220 6.27 5.11 16.77
N ILE A 221 5.60 4.02 16.41
CA ILE A 221 4.26 3.98 15.82
C ILE A 221 3.44 3.06 16.72
N TYR A 222 2.38 3.60 17.31
CA TYR A 222 1.57 2.89 18.30
C TYR A 222 0.15 2.70 17.81
N ARG A 223 -0.41 1.52 18.03
CA ARG A 223 -1.78 1.19 17.62
C ARG A 223 -2.69 1.27 18.84
N LEU A 224 -3.75 2.06 18.74
CA LEU A 224 -4.78 2.18 19.77
C LEU A 224 -5.96 1.29 19.40
N PHE A 225 -6.35 0.41 20.31
CA PHE A 225 -7.60 -0.32 20.24
C PHE A 225 -8.55 0.19 21.32
N GLN A 226 -9.85 0.15 21.06
CA GLN A 226 -10.81 0.39 22.12
C GLN A 226 -10.58 -0.61 23.25
N ILE A 227 -10.57 -0.11 24.48
CA ILE A 227 -10.78 -0.96 25.65
C ILE A 227 -12.16 -1.57 25.47
N LYS A 228 -12.25 -2.88 25.22
CA LYS A 228 -13.53 -3.59 25.33
C LYS A 228 -14.03 -3.36 26.76
N GLN A 229 -15.06 -2.53 26.89
CA GLN A 229 -15.83 -2.43 28.14
C GLN A 229 -16.58 -3.74 28.36
#